data_AF-A0A4Y7I7N4-F1
#
_entry.id   AF-A0A4Y7I7N4-F1
#
_cell.length_a   1.000
_cell.length_b   1.000
_cell.length_c   1.000
_cell.angle_alpha   90.00
_cell.angle_beta   90.00
_cell.angle_gamma   90.00
#
_symmetry.space_group_name_H-M   'P 1'
#
loop_
_entity.id
_entity.type
_entity.pdbx_description
1 polymer ?
#
loop_
_entity_poly.entity_id
_entity_poly.type
_entity_poly.pdbx_seq_one_letter_code
_entity_poly.pdbx_strand_id
1 'polypeptide(L)'
;MAEEAKTLRKISAAFKDLADTVDSKTLDVEVAPFSHACSLVSPLFGCLGIAFKFAEMDYVAKVVDLSEASKSIQTLESMLELDIEHKTLKVAGSHSRNLLRVKRGIDMVRVLFEQILVTEGNSLKDPASKAYAQVFAPHHGWAIRKAVAAGMYALPTKAQLLKKLNEDEASARIEMQNYVAASAPVIQYVDKLFLSRELGIDCAMAKVARRLRNVSAAFIELADTISKNQDVETEDFARASALVAPFLGYLGFAFKFAEMDYVPKVADLAEASKSFMTLEAMLDRDVEQNTVRLAGSHSRNLLRIKRAIDTIRSFFKLILTTEYGDMSLKDLGIKAYDETLAPYHGWALRKAVHTGMFTLPTKAQFLKKVNQDEASARIDLQSYVDASAIVIQYVDKLFLSRELGTEW
;
A
#
# COMPACT_ATOMS: atom_id res chain seq x y z
N MET A 1 -35.05 18.04 -30.39
CA MET A 1 -33.59 17.87 -30.60
C MET A 1 -33.14 16.75 -29.69
N ALA A 2 -32.14 15.96 -30.06
CA ALA A 2 -31.57 14.98 -29.14
C ALA A 2 -30.87 15.70 -27.98
N GLU A 3 -31.05 15.23 -26.75
CA GLU A 3 -30.26 15.67 -25.60
C GLU A 3 -28.82 15.17 -25.83
N GLU A 4 -27.85 16.07 -26.03
CA GLU A 4 -26.44 15.67 -26.08
C GLU A 4 -26.06 15.08 -24.72
N ALA A 5 -25.99 13.75 -24.65
CA ALA A 5 -25.82 13.04 -23.39
C ALA A 5 -24.61 13.58 -22.62
N LYS A 6 -24.89 14.13 -21.43
CA LYS A 6 -23.94 14.86 -20.59
C LYS A 6 -22.73 13.99 -20.22
N THR A 7 -21.59 14.63 -19.93
CA THR A 7 -20.31 13.92 -19.79
C THR A 7 -20.32 12.88 -18.66
N LEU A 8 -20.94 13.18 -17.49
CA LEU A 8 -20.98 12.19 -16.42
C LEU A 8 -21.92 11.02 -16.74
N ARG A 9 -23.07 11.28 -17.40
CA ARG A 9 -24.02 10.24 -17.83
C ARG A 9 -23.44 9.25 -18.85
N LYS A 10 -22.55 9.71 -19.74
CA LYS A 10 -21.77 8.81 -20.63
C LYS A 10 -20.81 7.93 -19.84
N ILE A 11 -20.10 8.50 -18.86
CA ILE A 11 -19.14 7.80 -18.02
C ILE A 11 -19.83 6.78 -17.10
N SER A 12 -20.94 7.16 -16.45
CA SER A 12 -21.68 6.28 -15.53
C SER A 12 -22.29 5.09 -16.26
N ALA A 13 -22.88 5.30 -17.45
CA ALA A 13 -23.41 4.22 -18.29
C ALA A 13 -22.31 3.23 -18.71
N ALA A 14 -21.22 3.70 -19.33
CA ALA A 14 -20.15 2.81 -19.79
C ALA A 14 -19.49 2.01 -18.65
N PHE A 15 -19.40 2.57 -17.44
CA PHE A 15 -18.93 1.82 -16.28
C PHE A 15 -19.99 0.88 -15.69
N LYS A 16 -21.29 1.16 -15.86
CA LYS A 16 -22.39 0.26 -15.48
C LYS A 16 -22.40 -0.99 -16.37
N ASP A 17 -22.21 -0.83 -17.67
CA ASP A 17 -22.11 -1.96 -18.62
C ASP A 17 -20.90 -2.86 -18.27
N LEU A 18 -19.75 -2.26 -17.93
CA LEU A 18 -18.59 -3.00 -17.42
C LEU A 18 -18.82 -3.67 -16.06
N ALA A 19 -19.57 -3.04 -15.15
CA ALA A 19 -19.93 -3.63 -13.86
C ALA A 19 -20.82 -4.86 -14.04
N ASP A 20 -21.85 -4.76 -14.89
CA ASP A 20 -22.75 -5.87 -15.19
C ASP A 20 -22.02 -7.01 -15.93
N THR A 21 -21.05 -6.70 -16.78
CA THR A 21 -20.14 -7.68 -17.38
C THR A 21 -19.35 -8.42 -16.30
N VAL A 22 -18.72 -7.70 -15.35
CA VAL A 22 -17.94 -8.29 -14.24
C VAL A 22 -18.82 -9.14 -13.30
N ASP A 23 -20.02 -8.68 -12.97
CA ASP A 23 -20.92 -9.37 -12.04
C ASP A 23 -21.64 -10.58 -12.67
N SER A 24 -21.66 -10.69 -14.01
CA SER A 24 -22.18 -11.86 -14.74
C SER A 24 -21.39 -13.15 -14.46
N LYS A 25 -20.09 -13.04 -14.16
CA LYS A 25 -19.13 -14.13 -13.90
C LYS A 25 -18.94 -15.15 -15.04
N THR A 26 -19.52 -14.91 -16.21
CA THR A 26 -19.43 -15.82 -17.38
C THR A 26 -18.64 -15.24 -18.55
N LEU A 27 -18.24 -13.96 -18.46
CA LEU A 27 -17.50 -13.24 -19.49
C LEU A 27 -16.30 -12.52 -18.87
N ASP A 28 -15.14 -12.65 -19.51
CA ASP A 28 -14.00 -11.80 -19.23
C ASP A 28 -14.21 -10.39 -19.77
N VAL A 29 -13.61 -9.41 -19.12
CA VAL A 29 -13.72 -8.01 -19.55
C VAL A 29 -12.86 -7.82 -20.81
N GLU A 30 -13.53 -7.51 -21.92
CA GLU A 30 -12.88 -7.20 -23.19
C GLU A 30 -12.10 -5.87 -23.13
N VAL A 31 -10.95 -5.81 -23.81
CA VAL A 31 -10.07 -4.63 -23.79
C VAL A 31 -10.71 -3.44 -24.49
N ALA A 32 -11.53 -3.66 -25.54
CA ALA A 32 -12.18 -2.59 -26.29
C ALA A 32 -13.26 -1.85 -25.48
N PRO A 33 -14.27 -2.49 -24.87
CA PRO A 33 -15.19 -1.84 -23.93
C PRO A 33 -14.47 -1.16 -22.75
N PHE A 34 -13.45 -1.83 -22.17
CA PHE A 34 -12.71 -1.26 -21.03
C PHE A 34 -11.95 0.02 -21.39
N SER A 35 -11.19 0.00 -22.48
CA SER A 35 -10.43 1.17 -22.96
C SER A 35 -11.37 2.28 -23.44
N HIS A 36 -12.48 1.94 -24.09
CA HIS A 36 -13.52 2.91 -24.45
C HIS A 36 -14.09 3.63 -23.22
N ALA A 37 -14.54 2.90 -22.19
CA ALA A 37 -15.06 3.50 -20.96
C ALA A 37 -14.00 4.38 -20.26
N CYS A 38 -12.75 3.92 -20.19
CA CYS A 38 -11.64 4.71 -19.66
C CYS A 38 -11.38 5.98 -20.49
N SER A 39 -11.58 5.96 -21.81
CA SER A 39 -11.38 7.15 -22.66
C SER A 39 -12.33 8.29 -22.28
N LEU A 40 -13.58 7.96 -21.90
CA LEU A 40 -14.60 8.90 -21.43
C LEU A 40 -14.22 9.58 -20.10
N VAL A 41 -13.36 8.97 -19.28
CA VAL A 41 -12.87 9.54 -18.01
C VAL A 41 -11.82 10.64 -18.25
N SER A 42 -11.10 10.60 -19.37
CA SER A 42 -9.97 11.50 -19.68
C SER A 42 -10.30 13.00 -19.51
N PRO A 43 -11.42 13.55 -20.03
CA PRO A 43 -11.75 14.97 -19.91
C PRO A 43 -11.92 15.45 -18.47
N LEU A 44 -12.17 14.56 -17.51
CA LEU A 44 -12.25 14.92 -16.08
C LEU A 44 -10.89 15.42 -15.56
N PHE A 45 -9.77 14.86 -16.04
CA PHE A 45 -8.43 15.31 -15.63
C PHE A 45 -8.12 16.71 -16.19
N GLY A 46 -8.44 16.99 -17.46
CA GLY A 46 -8.34 18.34 -18.03
C GLY A 46 -9.27 19.35 -17.37
N CYS A 47 -10.44 18.91 -16.90
CA CYS A 47 -11.35 19.76 -16.15
C CYS A 47 -10.74 20.29 -14.85
N LEU A 48 -9.86 19.53 -14.18
CA LEU A 48 -9.15 19.94 -12.95
C LEU A 48 -8.09 21.05 -13.16
N GLY A 49 -7.82 21.45 -14.41
CA GLY A 49 -7.01 22.64 -14.72
C GLY A 49 -5.52 22.36 -14.96
N ILE A 50 -4.77 23.42 -15.24
CA ILE A 50 -3.44 23.35 -15.89
C ILE A 50 -2.45 22.48 -15.11
N ALA A 51 -2.48 22.52 -13.77
CA ALA A 51 -1.59 21.72 -12.93
C ALA A 51 -1.81 20.20 -13.07
N PHE A 52 -2.99 19.76 -13.53
CA PHE A 52 -3.35 18.35 -13.73
C PHE A 52 -3.22 17.91 -15.20
N LYS A 53 -2.87 18.81 -16.13
CA LYS A 53 -2.65 18.48 -17.55
C LYS A 53 -1.59 17.39 -17.76
N PHE A 54 -0.57 17.32 -16.90
CA PHE A 54 0.41 16.24 -16.93
C PHE A 54 -0.19 14.87 -16.53
N ALA A 55 -1.16 14.85 -15.61
CA ALA A 55 -1.88 13.63 -15.24
C ALA A 55 -2.90 13.22 -16.32
N GLU A 56 -3.55 14.20 -16.96
CA GLU A 56 -4.38 13.99 -18.15
C GLU A 56 -3.56 13.34 -19.28
N MET A 57 -2.42 13.93 -19.65
CA MET A 57 -1.54 13.38 -20.69
C MET A 57 -0.99 11.99 -20.33
N ASP A 58 -0.58 11.78 -19.07
CA ASP A 58 -0.09 10.47 -18.61
C ASP A 58 -1.19 9.39 -18.66
N TYR A 59 -2.43 9.74 -18.30
CA TYR A 59 -3.58 8.84 -18.37
C TYR A 59 -4.00 8.54 -19.82
N VAL A 60 -4.22 9.59 -20.64
CA VAL A 60 -4.66 9.49 -22.04
C VAL A 60 -3.72 8.61 -22.86
N ALA A 61 -2.41 8.81 -22.75
CA ALA A 61 -1.43 8.01 -23.50
C ALA A 61 -1.54 6.50 -23.23
N LYS A 62 -2.05 6.11 -22.05
CA LYS A 62 -2.18 4.70 -21.62
C LYS A 62 -3.55 4.13 -21.90
N VAL A 63 -4.59 4.96 -21.95
CA VAL A 63 -5.88 4.53 -22.51
C VAL A 63 -5.76 4.32 -24.03
N VAL A 64 -5.00 5.17 -24.73
CA VAL A 64 -4.70 5.01 -26.16
C VAL A 64 -3.91 3.71 -26.42
N ASP A 65 -2.88 3.42 -25.60
CA ASP A 65 -2.15 2.14 -25.67
C ASP A 65 -3.07 0.91 -25.54
N LEU A 66 -3.96 0.89 -24.55
CA LEU A 66 -4.93 -0.18 -24.37
C LEU A 66 -5.97 -0.26 -25.52
N SER A 67 -6.36 0.89 -26.08
CA SER A 67 -7.28 0.97 -27.23
C SER A 67 -6.63 0.60 -28.57
N GLU A 68 -5.30 0.57 -28.64
CA GLU A 68 -4.55 0.03 -29.78
C GLU A 68 -4.38 -1.49 -29.60
N ALA A 69 -4.00 -1.93 -28.40
CA ALA A 69 -3.90 -3.34 -28.02
C ALA A 69 -5.24 -4.10 -28.21
N SER A 70 -6.38 -3.44 -27.98
CA SER A 70 -7.72 -4.04 -28.17
C SER A 70 -8.08 -4.39 -29.62
N LYS A 71 -7.21 -4.10 -30.60
CA LYS A 71 -7.39 -4.52 -32.01
C LYS A 71 -6.88 -5.94 -32.27
N SER A 72 -6.00 -6.45 -31.40
CA SER A 72 -5.37 -7.77 -31.52
C SER A 72 -5.53 -8.64 -30.28
N ILE A 73 -5.83 -8.05 -29.12
CA ILE A 73 -6.03 -8.74 -27.84
C ILE A 73 -7.47 -8.55 -27.37
N GLN A 74 -8.23 -9.65 -27.25
CA GLN A 74 -9.66 -9.57 -26.93
C GLN A 74 -9.93 -9.20 -25.47
N THR A 75 -9.29 -9.86 -24.50
CA THR A 75 -9.61 -9.75 -23.06
C THR A 75 -8.45 -9.15 -22.24
N LEU A 76 -8.79 -8.52 -21.11
CA LEU A 76 -7.78 -8.06 -20.13
C LEU A 76 -7.00 -9.23 -19.51
N GLU A 77 -7.61 -10.41 -19.44
CA GLU A 77 -7.01 -11.70 -19.04
C GLU A 77 -5.83 -12.04 -19.97
N SER A 78 -6.07 -12.24 -21.27
CA SER A 78 -5.03 -12.61 -22.24
C SER A 78 -3.99 -11.51 -22.47
N MET A 79 -4.36 -10.24 -22.27
CA MET A 79 -3.43 -9.11 -22.31
C MET A 79 -2.37 -9.18 -21.21
N LEU A 80 -2.73 -9.69 -20.03
CA LEU A 80 -1.77 -9.97 -18.97
C LEU A 80 -0.91 -11.19 -19.31
N GLU A 81 -1.52 -12.25 -19.83
CA GLU A 81 -0.81 -13.51 -20.13
C GLU A 81 0.28 -13.35 -21.18
N LEU A 82 0.02 -12.56 -22.23
CA LEU A 82 1.05 -12.15 -23.20
C LEU A 82 2.21 -11.40 -22.54
N ASP A 83 1.96 -10.55 -21.54
CA ASP A 83 3.02 -9.87 -20.79
C ASP A 83 3.76 -10.81 -19.80
N ILE A 84 3.13 -11.89 -19.32
CA ILE A 84 3.78 -12.95 -18.52
C ILE A 84 4.77 -13.72 -19.41
N GLU A 85 4.29 -14.20 -20.56
CA GLU A 85 5.05 -15.05 -21.49
C GLU A 85 6.31 -14.33 -21.98
N HIS A 86 6.18 -13.08 -22.42
CA HIS A 86 7.30 -12.22 -22.83
C HIS A 86 8.09 -11.65 -21.65
N LYS A 87 7.66 -11.88 -20.39
CA LYS A 87 8.26 -11.37 -19.14
C LYS A 87 8.31 -9.84 -19.07
N THR A 88 7.43 -9.16 -19.81
CA THR A 88 7.36 -7.70 -19.97
C THR A 88 6.48 -6.98 -18.94
N LEU A 89 5.73 -7.70 -18.08
CA LEU A 89 4.83 -7.16 -17.04
C LEU A 89 5.27 -5.84 -16.37
N LYS A 90 6.52 -5.75 -15.90
CA LYS A 90 7.05 -4.56 -15.19
C LYS A 90 7.77 -3.54 -16.09
N VAL A 91 8.02 -3.85 -17.36
CA VAL A 91 8.75 -3.01 -18.33
C VAL A 91 8.00 -1.69 -18.56
N ALA A 92 8.73 -0.61 -18.85
CA ALA A 92 8.11 0.68 -19.11
C ALA A 92 7.43 0.67 -20.49
N GLY A 93 6.10 0.66 -20.51
CA GLY A 93 5.29 0.66 -21.74
C GLY A 93 4.48 -0.61 -21.97
N SER A 94 4.66 -1.67 -21.16
CA SER A 94 3.82 -2.87 -21.26
C SER A 94 2.34 -2.59 -20.98
N HIS A 95 1.46 -3.30 -21.68
CA HIS A 95 0.02 -3.12 -21.57
C HIS A 95 -0.49 -3.40 -20.14
N SER A 96 0.09 -4.38 -19.45
CA SER A 96 -0.17 -4.65 -18.03
C SER A 96 0.21 -3.47 -17.12
N ARG A 97 1.39 -2.87 -17.32
CA ARG A 97 1.81 -1.69 -16.53
C ARG A 97 0.97 -0.46 -16.85
N ASN A 98 0.44 -0.36 -18.08
CA ASN A 98 -0.45 0.71 -18.49
C ASN A 98 -1.86 0.51 -17.93
N LEU A 99 -2.41 -0.72 -17.94
CA LEU A 99 -3.65 -1.11 -17.26
C LEU A 99 -3.60 -0.75 -15.77
N LEU A 100 -2.52 -1.06 -15.06
CA LEU A 100 -2.37 -0.69 -13.63
C LEU A 100 -2.41 0.83 -13.39
N ARG A 101 -1.92 1.63 -14.33
CA ARG A 101 -1.96 3.10 -14.24
C ARG A 101 -3.34 3.66 -14.60
N VAL A 102 -3.99 3.13 -15.63
CA VAL A 102 -5.39 3.46 -15.98
C VAL A 102 -6.33 3.10 -14.83
N LYS A 103 -6.14 1.93 -14.21
CA LYS A 103 -6.83 1.47 -13.00
C LYS A 103 -6.68 2.44 -11.83
N ARG A 104 -5.47 3.00 -11.60
CA ARG A 104 -5.25 4.07 -10.59
C ARG A 104 -5.96 5.38 -10.98
N GLY A 105 -6.05 5.71 -12.27
CA GLY A 105 -6.81 6.87 -12.74
C GLY A 105 -8.31 6.78 -12.43
N ILE A 106 -8.95 5.64 -12.71
CA ILE A 106 -10.37 5.45 -12.42
C ILE A 106 -10.64 5.40 -10.91
N ASP A 107 -9.74 4.80 -10.11
CA ASP A 107 -9.85 4.78 -8.64
C ASP A 107 -9.67 6.20 -8.05
N MET A 108 -8.83 7.05 -8.64
CA MET A 108 -8.71 8.47 -8.26
C MET A 108 -10.01 9.23 -8.52
N VAL A 109 -10.65 9.05 -9.68
CA VAL A 109 -11.93 9.70 -9.99
C VAL A 109 -13.03 9.20 -9.07
N ARG A 110 -13.06 7.89 -8.78
CA ARG A 110 -14.00 7.29 -7.82
C ARG A 110 -13.88 7.96 -6.45
N VAL A 111 -12.67 8.03 -5.87
CA VAL A 111 -12.46 8.68 -4.56
C VAL A 111 -12.71 10.19 -4.61
N LEU A 112 -12.38 10.86 -5.72
CA LEU A 112 -12.70 12.27 -5.91
C LEU A 112 -14.21 12.52 -5.84
N PHE A 113 -15.01 11.70 -6.54
CA PHE A 113 -16.47 11.78 -6.51
C PHE A 113 -17.02 11.44 -5.12
N GLU A 114 -16.52 10.38 -4.46
CA GLU A 114 -16.87 10.08 -3.05
C GLU A 114 -16.63 11.30 -2.14
N GLN A 115 -15.52 12.01 -2.29
CA GLN A 115 -15.23 13.18 -1.48
C GLN A 115 -16.04 14.43 -1.87
N ILE A 116 -16.35 14.64 -3.16
CA ILE A 116 -17.24 15.74 -3.61
C ILE A 116 -18.67 15.53 -3.10
N LEU A 117 -19.15 14.28 -3.04
CA LEU A 117 -20.50 13.93 -2.58
C LEU A 117 -20.71 14.15 -1.07
N VAL A 118 -19.63 14.17 -0.27
CA VAL A 118 -19.68 14.35 1.20
C VAL A 118 -19.04 15.65 1.70
N THR A 119 -18.50 16.49 0.81
CA THR A 119 -17.88 17.78 1.20
C THR A 119 -18.77 18.94 0.77
N GLU A 120 -19.22 19.73 1.74
CA GLU A 120 -20.02 20.93 1.50
C GLU A 120 -19.19 22.10 0.95
N GLY A 121 -19.88 23.05 0.32
CA GLY A 121 -19.26 24.25 -0.25
C GLY A 121 -18.70 24.09 -1.67
N ASN A 122 -17.92 25.08 -2.10
CA ASN A 122 -17.54 25.27 -3.51
C ASN A 122 -16.05 24.97 -3.81
N SER A 123 -15.28 24.47 -2.84
CA SER A 123 -13.84 24.19 -2.99
C SER A 123 -13.59 22.72 -3.31
N LEU A 124 -12.84 22.46 -4.38
CA LEU A 124 -12.39 21.10 -4.73
C LEU A 124 -11.03 20.72 -4.11
N LYS A 125 -10.37 21.66 -3.42
CA LYS A 125 -9.02 21.46 -2.85
C LYS A 125 -8.96 20.26 -1.92
N ASP A 126 -9.89 20.16 -0.98
CA ASP A 126 -9.88 19.11 0.04
C ASP A 126 -10.33 17.76 -0.54
N PRO A 127 -11.41 17.65 -1.35
CA PRO A 127 -11.73 16.43 -2.08
C PRO A 127 -10.57 15.89 -2.93
N ALA A 128 -9.94 16.75 -3.75
CA ALA A 128 -8.83 16.35 -4.61
C ALA A 128 -7.56 15.99 -3.81
N SER A 129 -7.26 16.71 -2.72
CA SER A 129 -6.13 16.40 -1.85
C SER A 129 -6.27 15.05 -1.16
N LYS A 130 -7.47 14.73 -0.64
CA LYS A 130 -7.76 13.42 -0.02
C LYS A 130 -7.70 12.29 -1.05
N ALA A 131 -8.33 12.45 -2.21
CA ALA A 131 -8.32 11.44 -3.28
C ALA A 131 -6.90 11.16 -3.79
N TYR A 132 -6.10 12.22 -4.03
CA TYR A 132 -4.70 12.07 -4.42
C TYR A 132 -3.87 11.39 -3.33
N ALA A 133 -4.06 11.75 -2.06
CA ALA A 133 -3.35 11.13 -0.94
C ALA A 133 -3.66 9.63 -0.78
N GLN A 134 -4.90 9.22 -1.08
CA GLN A 134 -5.34 7.83 -1.02
C GLN A 134 -4.84 6.99 -2.20
N VAL A 135 -4.91 7.51 -3.44
CA VAL A 135 -4.73 6.68 -4.65
C VAL A 135 -3.36 6.86 -5.32
N PHE A 136 -2.82 8.09 -5.36
CA PHE A 136 -1.65 8.41 -6.18
C PHE A 136 -0.39 8.72 -5.36
N ALA A 137 -0.51 9.32 -4.18
CA ALA A 137 0.64 9.65 -3.32
C ALA A 137 1.52 8.43 -2.93
N PRO A 138 1.00 7.20 -2.74
CA PRO A 138 1.83 6.01 -2.50
C PRO A 138 2.76 5.66 -3.68
N HIS A 139 2.40 6.05 -4.91
CA HIS A 139 3.12 5.69 -6.14
C HIS A 139 3.94 6.84 -6.73
N HIS A 140 3.94 8.01 -6.09
CA HIS A 140 4.61 9.21 -6.56
C HIS A 140 5.75 9.61 -5.64
N GLY A 141 6.94 9.85 -6.23
CA GLY A 141 8.11 10.37 -5.52
C GLY A 141 7.88 11.76 -4.91
N TRP A 142 8.75 12.16 -3.97
CA TRP A 142 8.61 13.39 -3.20
C TRP A 142 8.37 14.64 -4.07
N ALA A 143 9.10 14.79 -5.18
CA ALA A 143 8.97 15.93 -6.08
C ALA A 143 7.57 16.01 -6.71
N ILE A 144 7.04 14.90 -7.21
CA ILE A 144 5.69 14.84 -7.80
C ILE A 144 4.64 15.16 -6.73
N ARG A 145 4.77 14.63 -5.51
CA ARG A 145 3.85 14.94 -4.39
C ARG A 145 3.86 16.43 -4.03
N LYS A 146 5.02 17.09 -4.08
CA LYS A 146 5.16 18.53 -3.86
C LYS A 146 4.57 19.36 -5.01
N ALA A 147 4.83 18.98 -6.26
CA ALA A 147 4.27 19.64 -7.44
C ALA A 147 2.73 19.56 -7.45
N VAL A 148 2.16 18.39 -7.15
CA VAL A 148 0.70 18.23 -7.04
C VAL A 148 0.13 19.04 -5.87
N ALA A 149 0.78 19.04 -4.70
CA ALA A 149 0.32 19.84 -3.55
C ALA A 149 0.31 21.37 -3.83
N ALA A 150 1.23 21.87 -4.66
CA ALA A 150 1.16 23.23 -5.19
C ALA A 150 0.05 23.39 -6.25
N GLY A 151 -0.10 22.40 -7.13
CA GLY A 151 -1.16 22.35 -8.14
C GLY A 151 -2.59 22.40 -7.61
N MET A 152 -2.82 21.92 -6.37
CA MET A 152 -4.11 21.99 -5.68
C MET A 152 -4.65 23.43 -5.49
N TYR A 153 -3.80 24.46 -5.59
CA TYR A 153 -4.22 25.87 -5.55
C TYR A 153 -4.75 26.39 -6.91
N ALA A 154 -4.52 25.67 -8.00
CA ALA A 154 -4.98 25.99 -9.35
C ALA A 154 -6.21 25.17 -9.81
N LEU A 155 -6.85 24.46 -8.87
CA LEU A 155 -8.11 23.74 -9.11
C LEU A 155 -9.26 24.71 -9.39
N PRO A 156 -10.24 24.33 -10.24
CA PRO A 156 -11.49 25.06 -10.36
C PRO A 156 -12.34 24.93 -9.08
N THR A 157 -13.34 25.81 -8.94
CA THR A 157 -14.41 25.62 -7.96
C THR A 157 -15.35 24.47 -8.37
N LYS A 158 -16.14 23.95 -7.44
CA LYS A 158 -17.17 22.92 -7.71
C LYS A 158 -18.11 23.39 -8.82
N ALA A 159 -18.63 24.61 -8.72
CA ALA A 159 -19.50 25.21 -9.74
C ALA A 159 -18.82 25.35 -11.12
N GLN A 160 -17.52 25.69 -11.16
CA GLN A 160 -16.76 25.73 -12.42
C GLN A 160 -16.55 24.33 -13.01
N LEU A 161 -16.32 23.30 -12.19
CA LEU A 161 -16.26 21.91 -12.66
C LEU A 161 -17.59 21.46 -13.25
N LEU A 162 -18.71 21.63 -12.52
CA LEU A 162 -20.03 21.23 -13.01
C LEU A 162 -20.40 21.93 -14.32
N LYS A 163 -20.10 23.23 -14.44
CA LYS A 163 -20.26 23.98 -15.71
C LYS A 163 -19.42 23.42 -16.86
N LYS A 164 -18.19 22.94 -16.63
CA LYS A 164 -17.37 22.28 -17.66
C LYS A 164 -17.95 20.92 -18.09
N LEU A 165 -18.66 20.23 -17.20
CA LEU A 165 -19.27 18.91 -17.46
C LEU A 165 -20.67 19.01 -18.09
N ASN A 166 -21.22 20.23 -18.21
CA ASN A 166 -22.60 20.52 -18.59
C ASN A 166 -23.64 19.92 -17.61
N GLU A 167 -23.31 19.90 -16.32
CA GLU A 167 -24.12 19.31 -15.25
C GLU A 167 -24.63 20.37 -14.27
N ASP A 168 -25.78 20.09 -13.65
CA ASP A 168 -26.28 20.79 -12.47
C ASP A 168 -25.95 19.98 -11.19
N GLU A 169 -26.18 20.52 -9.99
CA GLU A 169 -25.83 19.82 -8.74
C GLU A 169 -26.61 18.50 -8.55
N ALA A 170 -27.83 18.39 -9.07
CA ALA A 170 -28.66 17.19 -8.89
C ALA A 170 -28.27 16.10 -9.88
N SER A 171 -28.12 16.44 -11.17
CA SER A 171 -27.65 15.49 -12.19
C SER A 171 -26.23 15.02 -11.91
N ALA A 172 -25.33 15.94 -11.52
CA ALA A 172 -23.96 15.58 -11.14
C ALA A 172 -23.93 14.64 -9.94
N ARG A 173 -24.75 14.89 -8.91
CA ARG A 173 -24.83 14.02 -7.72
C ARG A 173 -25.20 12.59 -8.10
N ILE A 174 -26.25 12.43 -8.92
CA ILE A 174 -26.73 11.13 -9.39
C ILE A 174 -25.63 10.41 -10.17
N GLU A 175 -25.04 11.05 -11.19
CA GLU A 175 -24.07 10.37 -12.05
C GLU A 175 -22.71 10.13 -11.37
N MET A 176 -22.31 10.97 -10.42
CA MET A 176 -21.18 10.69 -9.52
C MET A 176 -21.45 9.46 -8.65
N GLN A 177 -22.66 9.32 -8.09
CA GLN A 177 -23.04 8.13 -7.30
C GLN A 177 -23.07 6.86 -8.17
N ASN A 178 -23.65 6.94 -9.37
CA ASN A 178 -23.69 5.85 -10.35
C ASN A 178 -22.26 5.38 -10.70
N TYR A 179 -21.37 6.31 -11.04
CA TYR A 179 -19.97 5.99 -11.32
C TYR A 179 -19.24 5.39 -10.11
N VAL A 180 -19.47 5.91 -8.90
CA VAL A 180 -18.84 5.39 -7.68
C VAL A 180 -19.25 3.94 -7.41
N ALA A 181 -20.53 3.61 -7.61
CA ALA A 181 -21.04 2.25 -7.48
C ALA A 181 -20.49 1.32 -8.57
N ALA A 182 -20.53 1.75 -9.84
CA ALA A 182 -20.18 0.90 -10.99
C ALA A 182 -18.67 0.73 -11.20
N SER A 183 -17.85 1.73 -10.90
CA SER A 183 -16.39 1.60 -10.98
C SER A 183 -15.80 0.67 -9.91
N ALA A 184 -16.47 0.50 -8.76
CA ALA A 184 -15.98 -0.33 -7.66
C ALA A 184 -15.78 -1.83 -8.02
N PRO A 185 -16.74 -2.57 -8.63
CA PRO A 185 -16.51 -3.94 -9.06
C PRO A 185 -15.46 -4.03 -10.18
N VAL A 186 -15.42 -3.10 -11.13
CA VAL A 186 -14.42 -3.06 -12.21
C VAL A 186 -13.00 -2.88 -11.66
N ILE A 187 -12.80 -1.96 -10.70
CA ILE A 187 -11.53 -1.76 -9.99
C ILE A 187 -11.13 -3.00 -9.19
N GLN A 188 -12.09 -3.74 -8.64
CA GLN A 188 -11.84 -5.01 -7.93
C GLN A 188 -11.53 -6.16 -8.89
N TYR A 189 -12.15 -6.24 -10.07
CA TYR A 189 -11.82 -7.22 -11.10
C TYR A 189 -10.37 -7.04 -11.58
N VAL A 190 -9.97 -5.81 -11.89
CA VAL A 190 -8.57 -5.54 -12.28
C VAL A 190 -7.60 -5.77 -11.11
N ASP A 191 -7.95 -5.45 -9.85
CA ASP A 191 -7.10 -5.88 -8.71
C ASP A 191 -7.00 -7.43 -8.64
N LYS A 192 -8.09 -8.18 -8.88
CA LYS A 192 -8.11 -9.65 -8.86
C LYS A 192 -7.27 -10.27 -9.98
N LEU A 193 -7.35 -9.78 -11.22
CA LEU A 193 -6.67 -10.34 -12.40
C LEU A 193 -5.15 -10.52 -12.21
N PHE A 194 -4.51 -9.52 -11.59
CA PHE A 194 -3.09 -9.57 -11.27
C PHE A 194 -2.80 -10.38 -10.00
N LEU A 195 -3.72 -10.34 -9.02
CA LEU A 195 -3.58 -11.05 -7.75
C LEU A 195 -3.66 -12.58 -7.90
N SER A 196 -4.54 -13.08 -8.77
CA SER A 196 -4.76 -14.52 -8.99
C SER A 196 -3.58 -15.24 -9.67
N ARG A 197 -2.69 -14.47 -10.30
CA ARG A 197 -1.54 -14.97 -11.08
C ARG A 197 -0.19 -14.77 -10.39
N GLU A 198 -0.20 -14.36 -9.11
CA GLU A 198 0.99 -14.02 -8.30
C GLU A 198 1.90 -12.92 -8.90
N LEU A 199 1.42 -12.20 -9.92
CA LEU A 199 2.17 -11.20 -10.66
C LEU A 199 2.29 -9.94 -9.80
N GLY A 200 3.40 -9.85 -9.05
CA GLY A 200 3.60 -8.87 -7.99
C GLY A 200 3.38 -7.42 -8.43
N ILE A 201 2.15 -6.93 -8.30
CA ILE A 201 1.81 -5.52 -8.48
C ILE A 201 2.50 -4.73 -7.37
N ASP A 202 3.17 -3.65 -7.76
CA ASP A 202 3.70 -2.62 -6.85
C ASP A 202 2.53 -1.73 -6.28
N CYS A 203 1.49 -2.40 -5.77
CA CYS A 203 0.30 -1.91 -5.06
C CYS A 203 -0.50 -3.07 -4.41
N ALA A 204 -0.51 -4.27 -5.01
CA ALA A 204 -1.13 -5.47 -4.44
C ALA A 204 -0.48 -5.83 -3.11
N MET A 205 0.86 -5.78 -3.04
CA MET A 205 1.58 -6.02 -1.78
C MET A 205 1.08 -5.10 -0.66
N ALA A 206 0.82 -3.81 -0.95
CA ALA A 206 0.23 -2.88 0.03
C ALA A 206 -1.26 -3.13 0.36
N LYS A 207 -1.96 -4.03 -0.35
CA LYS A 207 -3.33 -4.49 -0.03
C LYS A 207 -3.37 -5.94 0.50
N VAL A 208 -2.32 -6.74 0.31
CA VAL A 208 -2.21 -8.17 0.66
C VAL A 208 -1.33 -8.36 1.90
N ALA A 209 -0.13 -7.76 1.95
CA ALA A 209 0.62 -7.56 3.20
C ALA A 209 -0.10 -6.62 4.19
N ARG A 210 -1.28 -6.11 3.82
CA ARG A 210 -2.22 -5.42 4.69
C ARG A 210 -2.98 -6.38 5.62
N ARG A 211 -3.11 -7.67 5.24
CA ARG A 211 -3.63 -8.72 6.12
C ARG A 211 -2.53 -9.15 7.08
N LEU A 212 -2.85 -9.24 8.36
CA LEU A 212 -1.91 -9.73 9.37
C LEU A 212 -1.42 -11.15 9.01
N ARG A 213 -2.28 -11.97 8.39
CA ARG A 213 -1.96 -13.29 7.82
C ARG A 213 -0.67 -13.36 7.02
N ASN A 214 -0.38 -12.35 6.19
CA ASN A 214 0.80 -12.38 5.34
C ASN A 214 2.08 -12.12 6.14
N VAL A 215 1.99 -11.29 7.19
CA VAL A 215 3.10 -11.05 8.12
C VAL A 215 3.26 -12.26 9.04
N SER A 216 2.19 -12.85 9.56
CA SER A 216 2.27 -14.05 10.39
C SER A 216 2.77 -15.27 9.61
N ALA A 217 2.31 -15.50 8.37
CA ALA A 217 2.78 -16.62 7.54
C ALA A 217 4.30 -16.57 7.28
N ALA A 218 4.83 -15.43 6.84
CA ALA A 218 6.28 -15.30 6.59
C ALA A 218 7.12 -15.43 7.87
N PHE A 219 6.59 -15.04 9.03
CA PHE A 219 7.25 -15.29 10.31
C PHE A 219 7.10 -16.74 10.79
N ILE A 220 5.99 -17.42 10.49
CA ILE A 220 5.82 -18.87 10.71
C ILE A 220 6.85 -19.63 9.88
N GLU A 221 7.00 -19.32 8.58
CA GLU A 221 8.01 -19.93 7.70
C GLU A 221 9.43 -19.85 8.30
N LEU A 222 9.85 -18.65 8.74
CA LEU A 222 11.13 -18.46 9.44
C LEU A 222 11.21 -19.27 10.75
N ALA A 223 10.17 -19.24 11.58
CA ALA A 223 10.13 -19.96 12.85
C ALA A 223 10.17 -21.49 12.64
N ASP A 224 9.58 -21.99 11.55
CA ASP A 224 9.61 -23.40 11.15
C ASP A 224 11.02 -23.82 10.73
N THR A 225 11.71 -23.02 9.91
CA THR A 225 13.11 -23.22 9.51
C THR A 225 14.05 -23.24 10.72
N ILE A 226 13.91 -22.25 11.63
CA ILE A 226 14.66 -22.19 12.89
C ILE A 226 14.38 -23.42 13.76
N SER A 227 13.12 -23.83 13.90
CA SER A 227 12.72 -24.97 14.73
C SER A 227 13.23 -26.31 14.20
N LYS A 228 13.53 -26.40 12.90
CA LYS A 228 14.17 -27.55 12.25
C LYS A 228 15.71 -27.53 12.37
N ASN A 229 16.29 -26.50 13.02
CA ASN A 229 17.72 -26.20 13.04
C ASN A 229 18.33 -26.07 11.63
N GLN A 230 17.57 -25.46 10.71
CA GLN A 230 18.08 -25.06 9.40
C GLN A 230 18.59 -23.62 9.47
N ASP A 231 19.64 -23.30 8.70
CA ASP A 231 20.18 -21.94 8.63
C ASP A 231 19.13 -20.97 8.07
N VAL A 232 19.09 -19.73 8.57
CA VAL A 232 18.12 -18.74 8.10
C VAL A 232 18.71 -17.94 6.95
N GLU A 233 18.10 -18.07 5.77
CA GLU A 233 18.52 -17.31 4.59
C GLU A 233 18.29 -15.80 4.78
N THR A 234 19.28 -15.01 4.36
CA THR A 234 19.22 -13.54 4.47
C THR A 234 18.08 -12.97 3.64
N GLU A 235 17.77 -13.56 2.48
CA GLU A 235 16.64 -13.13 1.64
C GLU A 235 15.29 -13.42 2.32
N ASP A 236 15.11 -14.60 2.92
CA ASP A 236 13.90 -14.97 3.66
C ASP A 236 13.64 -14.00 4.83
N PHE A 237 14.68 -13.72 5.62
CA PHE A 237 14.56 -12.77 6.73
C PHE A 237 14.27 -11.33 6.26
N ALA A 238 14.92 -10.89 5.18
CA ALA A 238 14.66 -9.57 4.60
C ALA A 238 13.24 -9.48 4.00
N ARG A 239 12.77 -10.54 3.32
CA ARG A 239 11.42 -10.65 2.75
C ARG A 239 10.35 -10.60 3.83
N ALA A 240 10.48 -11.37 4.90
CA ALA A 240 9.56 -11.33 6.04
C ALA A 240 9.57 -9.95 6.72
N SER A 241 10.75 -9.36 6.93
CA SER A 241 10.90 -8.00 7.47
C SER A 241 10.26 -6.93 6.58
N ALA A 242 10.31 -7.07 5.25
CA ALA A 242 9.69 -6.12 4.32
C ALA A 242 8.17 -6.06 4.47
N LEU A 243 7.52 -7.18 4.84
CA LEU A 243 6.07 -7.24 5.10
C LEU A 243 5.66 -6.49 6.39
N VAL A 244 6.62 -6.19 7.27
CA VAL A 244 6.39 -5.40 8.50
C VAL A 244 6.32 -3.89 8.22
N ALA A 245 7.00 -3.40 7.18
CA ALA A 245 7.04 -1.96 6.88
C ALA A 245 5.65 -1.32 6.59
N PRO A 246 4.76 -1.93 5.78
CA PRO A 246 3.39 -1.44 5.61
C PRO A 246 2.61 -1.32 6.94
N PHE A 247 2.89 -2.20 7.90
CA PHE A 247 2.22 -2.21 9.20
C PHE A 247 2.50 -0.92 9.99
N LEU A 248 3.77 -0.48 10.03
CA LEU A 248 4.17 0.78 10.65
C LEU A 248 3.39 1.96 10.05
N GLY A 249 3.25 2.01 8.72
CA GLY A 249 2.48 3.06 8.02
C GLY A 249 1.01 3.14 8.44
N TYR A 250 0.39 2.03 8.86
CA TYR A 250 -1.00 2.02 9.33
C TYR A 250 -1.18 2.59 10.75
N LEU A 251 -0.13 2.62 11.56
CA LEU A 251 -0.16 3.13 12.94
C LEU A 251 -0.17 4.66 13.06
N GLY A 252 -0.05 5.40 11.96
CA GLY A 252 -0.30 6.84 11.91
C GLY A 252 0.95 7.70 11.65
N PHE A 253 0.79 9.02 11.71
CA PHE A 253 1.82 9.97 11.26
C PHE A 253 3.14 9.82 12.01
N ALA A 254 3.11 9.50 13.31
CA ALA A 254 4.32 9.29 14.10
C ALA A 254 5.14 8.07 13.65
N PHE A 255 4.46 6.97 13.31
CA PHE A 255 5.11 5.73 12.91
C PHE A 255 5.77 5.83 11.53
N LYS A 256 5.47 6.88 10.75
CA LYS A 256 6.22 7.21 9.54
C LYS A 256 7.70 7.51 9.81
N PHE A 257 8.05 8.02 10.99
CA PHE A 257 9.46 8.19 11.36
C PHE A 257 10.13 6.84 11.67
N ALA A 258 9.40 5.89 12.25
CA ALA A 258 9.87 4.52 12.43
C ALA A 258 10.01 3.79 11.07
N GLU A 259 9.02 3.92 10.18
CA GLU A 259 9.07 3.44 8.79
C GLU A 259 10.30 3.97 8.04
N MET A 260 10.60 5.28 8.17
CA MET A 260 11.75 5.91 7.54
C MET A 260 13.11 5.47 8.10
N ASP A 261 13.20 5.03 9.37
CA ASP A 261 14.42 4.40 9.90
C ASP A 261 14.50 2.90 9.57
N TYR A 262 13.37 2.20 9.55
CA TYR A 262 13.26 0.76 9.36
C TYR A 262 13.48 0.31 7.91
N VAL A 263 12.77 0.93 6.95
CA VAL A 263 12.79 0.52 5.53
C VAL A 263 14.19 0.50 4.91
N PRO A 264 15.07 1.51 5.13
CA PRO A 264 16.43 1.46 4.59
C PRO A 264 17.28 0.29 5.11
N LYS A 265 16.98 -0.22 6.31
CA LYS A 265 17.72 -1.34 6.92
C LYS A 265 17.27 -2.69 6.38
N VAL A 266 15.97 -2.83 6.13
CA VAL A 266 15.45 -4.02 5.44
C VAL A 266 15.93 -4.05 3.99
N ALA A 267 16.02 -2.89 3.32
CA ALA A 267 16.59 -2.77 1.98
C ALA A 267 18.09 -3.09 1.95
N ASP A 268 18.85 -2.71 2.98
CA ASP A 268 20.27 -3.09 3.15
C ASP A 268 20.45 -4.60 3.27
N LEU A 269 19.66 -5.28 4.11
CA LEU A 269 19.70 -6.76 4.22
C LEU A 269 19.25 -7.45 2.92
N ALA A 270 18.27 -6.89 2.19
CA ALA A 270 17.83 -7.39 0.88
C ALA A 270 18.83 -7.16 -0.26
N GLU A 271 19.80 -6.26 -0.08
CA GLU A 271 20.96 -6.13 -0.98
C GLU A 271 22.08 -7.10 -0.55
N ALA A 272 22.29 -7.23 0.76
CA ALA A 272 23.27 -8.12 1.37
C ALA A 272 23.00 -9.61 1.05
N SER A 273 21.75 -10.04 0.92
CA SER A 273 21.40 -11.44 0.60
C SER A 273 22.00 -11.95 -0.71
N LYS A 274 22.31 -11.05 -1.67
CA LYS A 274 23.00 -11.39 -2.92
C LYS A 274 24.45 -11.83 -2.73
N SER A 275 25.04 -11.52 -1.56
CA SER A 275 26.42 -11.83 -1.20
C SER A 275 26.52 -12.80 -0.01
N PHE A 276 25.52 -12.82 0.87
CA PHE A 276 25.48 -13.64 2.08
C PHE A 276 24.22 -14.50 2.09
N MET A 277 24.38 -15.80 1.82
CA MET A 277 23.28 -16.77 1.80
C MET A 277 22.53 -16.78 3.14
N THR A 278 23.24 -16.81 4.27
CA THR A 278 22.68 -16.92 5.62
C THR A 278 23.02 -15.72 6.51
N LEU A 279 22.18 -15.48 7.53
CA LEU A 279 22.41 -14.44 8.52
C LEU A 279 23.68 -14.68 9.35
N GLU A 280 24.05 -15.94 9.58
CA GLU A 280 25.33 -16.34 10.14
C GLU A 280 26.49 -15.77 9.32
N ALA A 281 26.54 -16.09 8.01
CA ALA A 281 27.64 -15.66 7.13
C ALA A 281 27.73 -14.13 7.00
N MET A 282 26.59 -13.44 7.01
CA MET A 282 26.51 -11.98 7.01
C MET A 282 27.10 -11.37 8.30
N LEU A 283 26.77 -11.96 9.46
CA LEU A 283 27.25 -11.53 10.77
C LEU A 283 28.73 -11.87 10.98
N ASP A 284 29.16 -13.07 10.60
CA ASP A 284 30.57 -13.51 10.67
C ASP A 284 31.47 -12.61 9.83
N ARG A 285 31.01 -12.16 8.66
CA ARG A 285 31.79 -11.21 7.84
C ARG A 285 31.98 -9.85 8.51
N ASP A 286 30.96 -9.34 9.20
CA ASP A 286 31.06 -8.11 10.00
C ASP A 286 31.98 -8.28 11.23
N VAL A 287 32.11 -9.50 11.76
CA VAL A 287 33.06 -9.85 12.83
C VAL A 287 34.49 -9.90 12.29
N GLU A 288 34.75 -10.59 11.19
CA GLU A 288 36.06 -10.63 10.51
C GLU A 288 36.61 -9.24 10.21
N GLN A 289 35.74 -8.33 9.75
CA GLN A 289 36.10 -6.95 9.40
C GLN A 289 36.12 -6.00 10.61
N ASN A 290 35.71 -6.45 11.80
CA ASN A 290 35.49 -5.63 13.00
C ASN A 290 34.54 -4.44 12.76
N THR A 291 33.55 -4.63 11.88
CA THR A 291 32.58 -3.62 11.43
C THR A 291 31.23 -3.71 12.13
N VAL A 292 30.95 -4.81 12.86
CA VAL A 292 29.66 -5.12 13.55
C VAL A 292 28.91 -3.89 14.07
N ARG A 293 29.57 -3.00 14.83
CA ARG A 293 28.93 -1.87 15.53
C ARG A 293 28.91 -0.53 14.76
N LEU A 294 29.51 -0.46 13.57
CA LEU A 294 29.61 0.78 12.79
C LEU A 294 28.25 1.28 12.30
N ALA A 295 28.19 2.53 11.82
CA ALA A 295 26.96 3.05 11.23
C ALA A 295 26.81 2.50 9.80
N GLY A 296 25.78 1.67 9.58
CA GLY A 296 25.47 1.07 8.28
C GLY A 296 25.97 -0.37 8.07
N SER A 297 26.61 -1.00 9.06
CA SER A 297 26.92 -2.43 9.01
C SER A 297 25.64 -3.28 9.01
N HIS A 298 25.65 -4.39 8.26
CA HIS A 298 24.50 -5.29 8.11
C HIS A 298 24.08 -5.87 9.47
N SER A 299 25.04 -6.18 10.34
CA SER A 299 24.80 -6.65 11.72
C SER A 299 24.07 -5.63 12.57
N ARG A 300 24.44 -4.34 12.49
CA ARG A 300 23.73 -3.28 13.21
C ARG A 300 22.32 -3.07 12.66
N ASN A 301 22.15 -3.26 11.36
CA ASN A 301 20.85 -3.18 10.71
C ASN A 301 19.94 -4.35 11.12
N LEU A 302 20.46 -5.58 11.15
CA LEU A 302 19.80 -6.78 11.69
C LEU A 302 19.34 -6.60 13.14
N LEU A 303 20.22 -6.15 14.04
CA LEU A 303 19.88 -5.93 15.46
C LEU A 303 18.79 -4.86 15.64
N ARG A 304 18.79 -3.81 14.81
CA ARG A 304 17.72 -2.78 14.82
C ARG A 304 16.40 -3.29 14.26
N ILE A 305 16.43 -4.11 13.21
CA ILE A 305 15.24 -4.77 12.65
C ILE A 305 14.62 -5.69 13.71
N LYS A 306 15.44 -6.50 14.40
CA LYS A 306 15.04 -7.36 15.52
C LYS A 306 14.32 -6.58 16.64
N ARG A 307 14.86 -5.42 17.05
CA ARG A 307 14.20 -4.55 18.07
C ARG A 307 12.84 -4.02 17.60
N ALA A 308 12.69 -3.66 16.32
CA ALA A 308 11.41 -3.21 15.76
C ALA A 308 10.37 -4.35 15.68
N ILE A 309 10.80 -5.56 15.29
CA ILE A 309 9.97 -6.78 15.33
C ILE A 309 9.49 -7.05 16.76
N ASP A 310 10.38 -6.96 17.76
CA ASP A 310 10.03 -7.18 19.17
C ASP A 310 9.07 -6.12 19.73
N THR A 311 9.21 -4.86 19.29
CA THR A 311 8.24 -3.79 19.62
C THR A 311 6.83 -4.14 19.16
N ILE A 312 6.71 -4.65 17.93
CA ILE A 312 5.43 -5.02 17.31
C ILE A 312 4.86 -6.27 17.98
N ARG A 313 5.72 -7.25 18.31
CA ARG A 313 5.36 -8.43 19.10
C ARG A 313 4.81 -8.06 20.48
N SER A 314 5.46 -7.16 21.23
CA SER A 314 4.91 -6.68 22.52
C SER A 314 3.56 -5.98 22.30
N PHE A 315 3.46 -5.09 21.32
CA PHE A 315 2.20 -4.40 21.00
C PHE A 315 1.06 -5.37 20.67
N PHE A 316 1.32 -6.42 19.90
CA PHE A 316 0.31 -7.44 19.56
C PHE A 316 -0.05 -8.28 20.78
N LYS A 317 0.94 -8.72 21.57
CA LYS A 317 0.71 -9.44 22.82
C LYS A 317 -0.15 -8.63 23.79
N LEU A 318 0.07 -7.32 23.89
CA LEU A 318 -0.75 -6.42 24.70
C LEU A 318 -2.20 -6.33 24.16
N ILE A 319 -2.39 -6.13 22.85
CA ILE A 319 -3.73 -6.15 22.21
C ILE A 319 -4.48 -7.48 22.44
N LEU A 320 -3.77 -8.60 22.52
CA LEU A 320 -4.33 -9.94 22.74
C LEU A 320 -4.67 -10.25 24.19
N THR A 321 -4.02 -9.58 25.15
CA THR A 321 -4.11 -9.87 26.60
C THR A 321 -4.97 -8.87 27.37
N THR A 322 -5.16 -7.64 26.89
CA THR A 322 -6.27 -6.80 27.36
C THR A 322 -7.58 -7.26 26.72
N GLU A 323 -8.54 -7.67 27.54
CA GLU A 323 -9.96 -7.64 27.12
C GLU A 323 -10.34 -6.21 26.70
N TYR A 324 -11.35 -6.04 25.84
CA TYR A 324 -11.57 -4.79 25.09
C TYR A 324 -12.07 -3.57 25.90
N GLY A 325 -12.05 -3.65 27.22
CA GLY A 325 -12.30 -2.51 28.10
C GLY A 325 -11.07 -1.60 28.24
N ASP A 326 -11.34 -0.31 28.37
CA ASP A 326 -10.54 0.74 29.03
C ASP A 326 -9.13 1.10 28.51
N MET A 327 -8.35 0.21 27.88
CA MET A 327 -7.05 0.59 27.30
C MET A 327 -7.16 0.96 25.81
N SER A 328 -6.75 2.20 25.48
CA SER A 328 -6.66 2.64 24.09
C SER A 328 -5.41 2.09 23.40
N LEU A 329 -5.43 1.95 22.06
CA LEU A 329 -4.23 1.49 21.32
C LEU A 329 -3.01 2.40 21.56
N LYS A 330 -3.21 3.69 21.87
CA LYS A 330 -2.16 4.62 22.32
C LYS A 330 -1.43 4.09 23.54
N ASP A 331 -2.16 3.61 24.55
CA ASP A 331 -1.59 3.23 25.85
C ASP A 331 -0.85 1.90 25.77
N LEU A 332 -1.40 0.95 24.99
CA LEU A 332 -0.70 -0.28 24.63
C LEU A 332 0.56 0.00 23.78
N GLY A 333 0.50 0.98 22.88
CA GLY A 333 1.63 1.40 22.05
C GLY A 333 2.76 2.07 22.84
N ILE A 334 2.41 2.96 23.79
CA ILE A 334 3.37 3.55 24.74
C ILE A 334 4.05 2.44 25.54
N LYS A 335 3.28 1.51 26.12
CA LYS A 335 3.82 0.40 26.92
C LYS A 335 4.75 -0.50 26.10
N ALA A 336 4.33 -0.95 24.92
CA ALA A 336 5.16 -1.77 24.03
C ALA A 336 6.48 -1.08 23.67
N TYR A 337 6.44 0.23 23.39
CA TYR A 337 7.62 1.04 23.10
C TYR A 337 8.54 1.19 24.31
N ASP A 338 7.98 1.46 25.49
CA ASP A 338 8.75 1.67 26.72
C ASP A 338 9.42 0.37 27.23
N GLU A 339 8.82 -0.79 26.94
CA GLU A 339 9.39 -2.11 27.23
C GLU A 339 10.52 -2.54 26.27
N THR A 340 10.63 -1.95 25.07
CA THR A 340 11.49 -2.49 23.98
C THR A 340 12.47 -1.50 23.34
N LEU A 341 12.02 -0.32 22.92
CA LEU A 341 12.85 0.66 22.19
C LEU A 341 13.25 1.88 23.01
N ALA A 342 12.50 2.24 24.05
CA ALA A 342 12.85 3.35 24.93
C ALA A 342 14.25 3.22 25.60
N PRO A 343 14.75 2.03 26.01
CA PRO A 343 16.11 1.90 26.54
C PRO A 343 17.19 2.43 25.58
N TYR A 344 17.01 2.21 24.28
CA TYR A 344 17.97 2.58 23.23
C TYR A 344 17.78 4.00 22.69
N HIS A 345 16.69 4.70 23.06
CA HIS A 345 16.33 5.99 22.50
C HIS A 345 16.64 7.13 23.49
N GLY A 346 17.36 8.16 23.02
CA GLY A 346 17.61 9.38 23.79
C GLY A 346 16.32 10.13 24.16
N TRP A 347 16.35 10.92 25.24
CA TRP A 347 15.19 11.60 25.83
C TRP A 347 14.27 12.32 24.83
N ALA A 348 14.86 13.06 23.88
CA ALA A 348 14.09 13.80 22.87
C ALA A 348 13.31 12.88 21.93
N LEU A 349 13.89 11.74 21.54
CA LEU A 349 13.23 10.74 20.70
C LEU A 349 12.14 10.00 21.48
N ARG A 350 12.36 9.67 22.76
CA ARG A 350 11.31 9.10 23.63
C ARG A 350 10.10 10.03 23.71
N LYS A 351 10.32 11.34 23.91
CA LYS A 351 9.23 12.34 23.93
C LYS A 351 8.53 12.47 22.58
N ALA A 352 9.27 12.49 21.47
CA ALA A 352 8.67 12.50 20.12
C ALA A 352 7.79 11.27 19.86
N VAL A 353 8.22 10.08 20.27
CA VAL A 353 7.43 8.84 20.16
C VAL A 353 6.20 8.90 21.07
N HIS A 354 6.34 9.26 22.36
CA HIS A 354 5.22 9.39 23.30
C HIS A 354 4.13 10.36 22.83
N THR A 355 4.50 11.55 22.34
CA THR A 355 3.57 12.48 21.70
C THR A 355 2.98 11.89 20.42
N GLY A 356 3.77 11.15 19.66
CA GLY A 356 3.35 10.48 18.44
C GLY A 356 2.30 9.39 18.62
N MET A 357 2.29 8.70 19.77
CA MET A 357 1.31 7.65 20.09
C MET A 357 -0.14 8.16 20.14
N PHE A 358 -0.37 9.47 20.32
CA PHE A 358 -1.69 10.09 20.18
C PHE A 358 -2.22 10.08 18.74
N THR A 359 -1.40 9.72 17.73
CA THR A 359 -1.82 9.58 16.32
C THR A 359 -2.23 8.15 15.93
N LEU A 360 -2.20 7.21 16.89
CA LEU A 360 -2.66 5.83 16.67
C LEU A 360 -4.16 5.76 16.36
N PRO A 361 -4.60 4.85 15.47
CA PRO A 361 -6.02 4.62 15.20
C PRO A 361 -6.74 4.03 16.42
N THR A 362 -8.07 4.14 16.44
CA THR A 362 -8.89 3.34 17.38
C THR A 362 -8.88 1.85 16.99
N LYS A 363 -9.24 0.98 17.94
CA LYS A 363 -9.36 -0.48 17.75
C LYS A 363 -10.18 -0.86 16.50
N ALA A 364 -11.31 -0.18 16.27
CA ALA A 364 -12.15 -0.37 15.08
C ALA A 364 -11.54 0.20 13.78
N GLN A 365 -10.86 1.35 13.85
CA GLN A 365 -10.13 1.91 12.70
C GLN A 365 -8.94 1.03 12.29
N PHE A 366 -8.28 0.39 13.27
CA PHE A 366 -7.20 -0.57 13.05
C PHE A 366 -7.70 -1.81 12.29
N LEU A 367 -8.74 -2.48 12.79
CA LEU A 367 -9.38 -3.62 12.11
C LEU A 367 -9.81 -3.28 10.67
N LYS A 368 -10.40 -2.10 10.46
CA LYS A 368 -10.76 -1.59 9.12
C LYS A 368 -9.53 -1.36 8.21
N LYS A 369 -8.38 -0.92 8.77
CA LYS A 369 -7.12 -0.77 8.01
C LYS A 369 -6.56 -2.12 7.59
N VAL A 370 -6.49 -3.13 8.48
CA VAL A 370 -5.98 -4.48 8.17
C VAL A 370 -6.96 -5.35 7.38
N ASN A 371 -8.23 -4.92 7.25
CA ASN A 371 -9.29 -5.60 6.49
C ASN A 371 -9.72 -6.95 7.08
N GLN A 372 -9.84 -7.00 8.40
CA GLN A 372 -10.20 -8.20 9.14
C GLN A 372 -11.25 -7.89 10.19
N ASP A 373 -12.14 -8.85 10.43
CA ASP A 373 -12.93 -8.89 11.66
C ASP A 373 -12.01 -9.20 12.86
N GLU A 374 -12.56 -9.07 14.07
CA GLU A 374 -11.83 -9.29 15.31
C GLU A 374 -11.29 -10.72 15.46
N ALA A 375 -12.06 -11.75 15.08
CA ALA A 375 -11.65 -13.14 15.29
C ALA A 375 -10.51 -13.53 14.34
N SER A 376 -10.65 -13.17 13.05
CA SER A 376 -9.58 -13.33 12.05
C SER A 376 -8.31 -12.58 12.47
N ALA A 377 -8.45 -11.33 12.93
CA ALA A 377 -7.30 -10.55 13.41
C ALA A 377 -6.66 -11.18 14.65
N ARG A 378 -7.45 -11.67 15.62
CA ARG A 378 -6.95 -12.30 16.85
C ARG A 378 -6.07 -13.51 16.54
N ILE A 379 -6.47 -14.35 15.58
CA ILE A 379 -5.69 -15.50 15.11
C ILE A 379 -4.36 -15.04 14.52
N ASP A 380 -4.38 -14.16 13.51
CA ASP A 380 -3.15 -13.75 12.82
C ASP A 380 -2.19 -12.95 13.73
N LEU A 381 -2.72 -12.13 14.66
CA LEU A 381 -1.94 -11.46 15.71
C LEU A 381 -1.22 -12.49 16.61
N GLN A 382 -1.92 -13.53 17.06
CA GLN A 382 -1.36 -14.57 17.93
C GLN A 382 -0.28 -15.36 17.20
N SER A 383 -0.55 -15.81 15.97
CA SER A 383 0.44 -16.50 15.13
C SER A 383 1.70 -15.67 14.89
N TYR A 384 1.58 -14.35 14.69
CA TYR A 384 2.76 -13.48 14.64
C TYR A 384 3.49 -13.40 15.98
N VAL A 385 2.78 -13.28 17.11
CA VAL A 385 3.39 -13.16 18.45
C VAL A 385 4.24 -14.39 18.80
N ASP A 386 3.74 -15.58 18.49
CA ASP A 386 4.43 -16.83 18.79
C ASP A 386 5.61 -17.07 17.84
N ALA A 387 5.41 -16.91 16.53
CA ALA A 387 6.46 -17.12 15.54
C ALA A 387 7.58 -16.08 15.64
N SER A 388 7.26 -14.79 15.82
CA SER A 388 8.28 -13.74 16.00
C SER A 388 9.09 -13.92 17.28
N ALA A 389 8.55 -14.55 18.34
CA ALA A 389 9.33 -14.86 19.54
C ALA A 389 10.50 -15.81 19.24
N ILE A 390 10.29 -16.82 18.37
CA ILE A 390 11.32 -17.76 17.92
C ILE A 390 12.37 -17.04 17.08
N VAL A 391 11.95 -16.20 16.12
CA VAL A 391 12.86 -15.40 15.29
C VAL A 391 13.72 -14.45 16.12
N ILE A 392 13.14 -13.77 17.12
CA ILE A 392 13.85 -12.86 18.03
C ILE A 392 14.90 -13.61 18.85
N GLN A 393 14.54 -14.77 19.43
CA GLN A 393 15.46 -15.60 20.22
C GLN A 393 16.61 -16.15 19.39
N TYR A 394 16.34 -16.56 18.13
CA TYR A 394 17.38 -16.97 17.20
C TYR A 394 18.36 -15.83 16.89
N VAL A 395 17.88 -14.62 16.59
CA VAL A 395 18.79 -13.47 16.36
C VAL A 395 19.55 -13.10 17.64
N ASP A 396 18.94 -13.12 18.83
CA ASP A 396 19.69 -12.93 20.09
C ASP A 396 20.79 -13.99 20.25
N LYS A 397 20.49 -15.26 19.99
CA LYS A 397 21.46 -16.36 20.02
C LYS A 397 22.64 -16.10 19.06
N LEU A 398 22.40 -15.59 17.85
CA LEU A 398 23.46 -15.26 16.87
C LEU A 398 24.47 -14.23 17.38
N PHE A 399 24.01 -13.18 18.07
CA PHE A 399 24.89 -12.14 18.63
C PHE A 399 25.55 -12.58 19.93
N LEU A 400 24.83 -13.33 20.78
CA LEU A 400 25.34 -13.80 22.06
C LEU A 400 26.37 -14.93 21.90
N SER A 401 26.20 -15.84 20.93
CA SER A 401 27.20 -16.90 20.64
C SER A 401 28.50 -16.39 20.03
N ARG A 402 28.56 -15.09 19.70
CA ARG A 402 29.73 -14.37 19.17
C ARG A 402 30.26 -13.30 20.14
N GLU A 403 29.79 -13.30 21.39
CA GLU A 403 30.14 -12.35 22.46
C GLU A 403 29.84 -10.86 22.14
N LEU A 404 29.05 -10.58 21.08
CA LEU A 404 28.81 -9.23 20.57
C LEU A 404 27.86 -8.41 21.45
N GLY A 405 26.98 -9.09 22.19
CA GLY A 405 25.91 -8.49 22.99
C GLY A 405 24.83 -7.80 22.16
N THR A 406 23.72 -7.48 22.81
CA THR A 406 22.46 -7.05 22.17
C THR A 406 22.05 -5.62 22.52
N GLU A 407 22.81 -4.92 23.36
CA GLU A 407 22.36 -3.71 24.09
C GLU A 407 22.86 -2.35 23.54
N TRP A 408 23.42 -2.30 22.31
CA TRP A 408 24.20 -1.16 21.76
C TRP A 408 23.60 -0.45 20.51
#